data_AF-A0A960V2K0-F1
#
_entry.id   AF-A0A960V2K0-F1
#
_cell.length_a   1.000
_cell.length_b   1.000
_cell.length_c   1.000
_cell.angle_alpha   90.00
_cell.angle_beta   90.00
_cell.angle_gamma   90.00
#
_symmetry.space_group_name_H-M   'P 1'
#
loop_
_entity.id
_entity.type
_entity.pdbx_description
1 polymer ?
#
loop_
_entity_poly.entity_id
_entity_poly.type
_entity_poly.pdbx_seq_one_letter_code
_entity_poly.pdbx_strand_id
1 'polypeptide(L)'
;QHVARQLESFIIKNQQIPVLKSAGQVVDVSRNGLAFTHPMQKDIFQKYQNDEVLLFDLQFPAKKPHVYAAKIRSGLQQGQALRFGLEFVNNSPLQQKIIDDYIVDME
;
A
#
# COMPACT_ATOMS: atom_id res chain seq x y z
N GLN A 1 10.06 -2.12 23.90
CA GLN A 1 9.23 -3.19 23.30
C GLN A 1 8.14 -2.49 22.49
N HIS A 2 8.30 -2.38 21.18
CA HIS A 2 7.30 -1.70 20.34
C HIS A 2 6.24 -2.71 19.92
N VAL A 3 5.04 -2.52 20.45
CA VAL A 3 3.83 -3.25 20.08
C VAL A 3 3.47 -2.86 18.65
N ALA A 4 3.66 -3.76 17.70
CA ALA A 4 3.01 -3.67 16.40
C ALA A 4 1.50 -3.77 16.65
N ARG A 5 0.79 -2.64 16.56
CA ARG A 5 -0.67 -2.64 16.65
C ARG A 5 -1.19 -3.31 15.38
N GLN A 6 -1.78 -4.50 15.53
CA GLN A 6 -2.57 -5.12 14.48
C GLN A 6 -3.70 -4.15 14.11
N LEU A 7 -3.69 -3.67 12.87
CA LEU A 7 -4.82 -2.92 12.33
C LEU A 7 -5.94 -3.91 12.02
N GLU A 8 -7.03 -3.82 12.79
CA GLU A 8 -8.32 -4.38 12.43
C GLU A 8 -8.99 -3.38 11.48
N SER A 9 -9.46 -3.90 10.34
CA SER A 9 -10.13 -3.21 9.22
C SER A 9 -10.80 -1.86 9.55
N PHE A 10 -10.47 -0.80 8.81
CA PHE A 10 -11.18 0.48 8.90
C PHE A 10 -12.28 0.57 7.83
N ILE A 11 -13.46 1.04 8.24
CA ILE A 11 -14.59 1.32 7.35
C ILE A 11 -14.53 2.80 6.96
N ILE A 12 -14.23 3.10 5.70
CA ILE A 12 -14.45 4.44 5.14
C ILE A 12 -15.74 4.37 4.33
N LYS A 13 -16.83 4.95 4.86
CA LYS A 13 -18.19 5.01 4.27
C LYS A 13 -18.72 3.66 3.79
N ASN A 14 -19.30 2.87 4.70
CA ASN A 14 -20.06 1.64 4.41
C ASN A 14 -19.37 0.55 3.54
N GLN A 15 -18.09 0.70 3.21
CA GLN A 15 -17.27 -0.33 2.58
C GLN A 15 -16.21 -0.79 3.56
N GLN A 16 -16.22 -2.09 3.89
CA GLN A 16 -15.06 -2.72 4.52
C GLN A 16 -13.92 -2.70 3.52
N ILE A 17 -12.88 -1.94 3.84
CA ILE A 17 -11.67 -1.94 3.03
C ILE A 17 -10.74 -3.03 3.56
N PRO A 18 -10.33 -4.02 2.73
CA PRO A 18 -9.39 -5.03 3.15
C PRO A 18 -8.05 -4.40 3.56
N VAL A 19 -7.55 -4.84 4.72
CA VAL A 19 -6.23 -4.43 5.24
C VAL A 19 -5.22 -5.50 4.88
N LEU A 20 -4.18 -5.12 4.16
CA LEU A 20 -3.06 -6.01 3.89
C LEU A 20 -2.21 -6.14 5.17
N LYS A 21 -2.41 -7.22 5.92
CA LYS A 21 -1.71 -7.49 7.20
C LYS A 21 -0.29 -8.07 7.05
N SER A 22 0.25 -8.14 5.83
CA SER A 22 1.53 -8.78 5.58
C SER A 22 2.51 -7.81 4.90
N ALA A 23 3.77 -7.89 5.32
CA ALA A 23 4.80 -6.95 4.91
C ALA A 23 5.16 -7.17 3.43
N GLY A 24 4.91 -6.15 2.62
CA GLY A 24 5.40 -6.05 1.25
C GLY A 24 6.61 -5.14 1.15
N GLN A 25 7.39 -5.27 0.08
CA GLN A 25 8.47 -4.35 -0.25
C GLN A 25 8.01 -3.41 -1.35
N VAL A 26 8.10 -2.10 -1.10
CA VAL A 26 7.85 -1.10 -2.15
C VAL A 26 8.99 -1.16 -3.15
N VAL A 27 8.66 -1.30 -4.43
CA VAL A 27 9.65 -1.39 -5.53
C VAL A 27 9.67 -0.16 -6.42
N ASP A 28 8.58 0.61 -6.42
CA ASP A 28 8.47 1.84 -7.20
C ASP A 28 7.42 2.77 -6.54
N VAL A 29 7.64 4.08 -6.61
CA VAL A 29 6.75 5.09 -6.04
C VAL A 29 6.66 6.25 -7.01
N SER A 30 5.44 6.73 -7.23
CA SER A 30 5.13 7.94 -7.97
C SER A 30 4.18 8.82 -7.16
N ARG A 31 3.94 10.04 -7.64
CA ARG A 31 2.98 10.96 -7.00
C ARG A 31 1.56 10.40 -6.95
N ASN A 32 1.22 9.50 -7.88
CA ASN A 32 -0.14 8.98 -8.08
C ASN A 32 -0.33 7.55 -7.57
N GLY A 33 0.73 6.86 -7.15
CA GLY A 33 0.64 5.46 -6.80
C GLY A 33 1.98 4.84 -6.46
N LEU A 34 1.98 3.54 -6.20
CA LEU A 34 3.18 2.78 -5.93
C LEU A 34 3.05 1.38 -6.51
N ALA A 35 4.19 0.72 -6.67
CA ALA A 35 4.24 -0.72 -6.86
C ALA A 35 4.91 -1.36 -5.65
N PHE A 36 4.36 -2.49 -5.20
CA PHE A 36 4.97 -3.29 -4.15
C PHE A 36 5.01 -4.76 -4.55
N THR A 37 5.97 -5.49 -3.98
CA THR A 37 6.07 -6.93 -4.07
C THR A 37 5.69 -7.56 -2.75
N HIS A 38 5.05 -8.71 -2.82
CA HIS A 38 4.64 -9.50 -1.69
C HIS A 38 5.11 -10.94 -1.88
N PRO A 39 5.66 -11.62 -0.85
CA PRO A 39 5.95 -13.04 -0.94
C PRO A 39 4.70 -13.83 -1.34
N MET A 40 4.82 -14.79 -2.26
CA MET A 40 3.67 -15.54 -2.72
C MET A 40 3.06 -16.36 -1.57
N GLN A 41 1.91 -15.91 -1.09
CA GLN A 41 1.04 -16.67 -0.19
C GLN A 41 -0.21 -17.05 -0.96
N LYS A 42 -0.59 -18.33 -0.90
CA LYS A 42 -1.68 -18.91 -1.71
C LYS A 42 -3.00 -18.12 -1.60
N ASP A 43 -3.23 -17.47 -0.46
CA ASP A 43 -4.49 -16.77 -0.18
C ASP A 43 -4.52 -15.31 -0.65
N ILE A 44 -3.38 -14.71 -1.02
CA ILE A 44 -3.28 -13.28 -1.33
C ILE A 44 -3.72 -13.00 -2.78
N PHE A 45 -3.30 -13.81 -3.74
CA PHE A 45 -3.65 -13.58 -5.15
C PHE A 45 -5.16 -13.72 -5.44
N GLN A 46 -5.86 -14.55 -4.67
CA GLN A 46 -7.32 -14.72 -4.80
C GLN A 46 -8.11 -13.64 -4.04
N LYS A 47 -7.50 -13.00 -3.03
CA LYS A 47 -8.16 -12.00 -2.17
C LYS A 47 -8.11 -10.57 -2.69
N TYR A 48 -7.25 -10.29 -3.67
CA TYR A 48 -6.97 -8.94 -4.12
C TYR A 48 -7.24 -8.82 -5.61
N GLN A 49 -8.38 -8.21 -5.93
CA GLN A 49 -8.87 -8.01 -7.30
C GLN A 49 -8.57 -6.60 -7.79
N ASN A 50 -8.49 -6.44 -9.11
CA ASN A 50 -8.40 -5.12 -9.71
C ASN A 50 -9.59 -4.25 -9.28
N ASP A 51 -9.34 -2.95 -9.15
CA ASP A 51 -10.25 -1.93 -8.66
C ASP A 51 -10.65 -1.99 -7.17
N GLU A 52 -10.21 -3.01 -6.43
CA GLU A 52 -10.35 -3.00 -4.97
C GLU A 52 -9.48 -1.93 -4.34
N VAL A 53 -10.03 -1.22 -3.36
CA VAL A 53 -9.27 -0.28 -2.53
C VAL A 53 -8.68 -1.06 -1.36
N LEU A 54 -7.42 -0.78 -1.03
CA LEU A 54 -6.69 -1.30 0.10
C LEU A 54 -6.29 -0.18 1.05
N LEU A 55 -6.26 -0.49 2.33
CA LEU A 55 -5.61 0.33 3.34
C LEU A 55 -4.32 -0.36 3.79
N PHE A 56 -3.24 0.40 3.82
CA PHE A 56 -1.93 -0.08 4.25
C PHE A 56 -1.15 1.03 4.94
N ASP A 57 -0.30 0.64 5.89
CA ASP A 57 0.71 1.53 6.44
C ASP A 57 1.88 1.62 5.46
N LEU A 58 2.16 2.84 5.00
CA LEU A 58 3.34 3.13 4.19
C LEU A 58 4.35 3.88 5.04
N GLN A 59 5.57 3.33 5.12
CA GLN A 59 6.70 3.93 5.81
C GLN A 59 7.78 4.28 4.80
N PHE A 60 7.94 5.57 4.53
CA PHE A 60 9.10 6.09 3.82
C PHE A 60 10.30 6.21 4.77
N PRO A 61 11.56 6.09 4.28
CA PRO A 61 12.75 6.27 5.11
C PRO A 61 12.70 7.60 5.88
N ALA A 62 13.07 7.56 7.16
CA ALA A 62 13.09 8.73 8.07
C ALA A 62 11.75 9.48 8.26
N LYS A 63 10.62 8.98 7.72
CA LYS A 63 9.28 9.52 7.97
C LYS A 63 8.50 8.58 8.89
N LYS A 64 7.52 9.12 9.60
CA LYS A 64 6.60 8.28 10.40
C LYS A 64 5.70 7.46 9.46
N PRO A 65 5.29 6.24 9.84
CA PRO A 65 4.30 5.50 9.08
C PRO A 65 2.99 6.27 9.01
N HIS A 66 2.38 6.32 7.82
CA HIS A 66 1.05 6.86 7.62
C HIS A 66 0.19 5.83 6.88
N VAL A 67 -1.10 5.78 7.19
CA VAL A 67 -2.07 4.92 6.49
C VAL A 67 -2.39 5.56 5.14
N TYR A 68 -2.32 4.80 4.05
CA TYR A 68 -2.76 5.23 2.73
C TYR A 68 -3.90 4.35 2.23
N ALA A 69 -4.80 4.95 1.47
CA ALA A 69 -5.77 4.21 0.66
C ALA A 69 -5.26 4.17 -0.78
N ALA A 70 -5.23 2.99 -1.39
CA ALA A 70 -4.90 2.88 -2.80
C ALA A 70 -5.69 1.76 -3.47
N LYS A 71 -6.04 1.97 -4.72
CA LYS A 71 -6.76 1.04 -5.56
C LYS A 71 -5.80 0.12 -6.31
N ILE A 72 -6.07 -1.17 -6.33
CA ILE A 72 -5.31 -2.14 -7.13
C ILE A 72 -5.60 -1.91 -8.61
N ARG A 73 -4.55 -1.68 -9.40
CA ARG A 73 -4.65 -1.53 -10.85
C ARG A 73 -4.11 -2.74 -11.59
N SER A 74 -3.19 -3.48 -10.97
CA SER A 74 -2.64 -4.71 -11.53
C SER A 74 -2.10 -5.63 -10.43
N GLY A 75 -2.18 -6.93 -10.70
CA GLY A 75 -1.54 -7.98 -9.91
C GLY A 75 -0.88 -8.99 -10.86
N LEU A 76 0.42 -9.20 -10.71
CA LEU A 76 1.21 -10.09 -11.58
C LEU A 76 2.04 -11.03 -10.70
N GLN A 77 2.06 -12.32 -11.05
CA GLN A 77 2.98 -13.26 -10.43
C GLN A 77 4.35 -13.14 -11.12
N GLN A 78 5.39 -12.86 -10.33
CA GLN A 78 6.78 -12.82 -10.75
C GLN A 78 7.58 -13.86 -9.95
N GLY A 79 7.69 -15.07 -10.49
CA GLY A 79 8.37 -16.18 -9.82
C GLY A 79 7.67 -16.57 -8.51
N GLN A 80 8.37 -16.38 -7.38
CA GLN A 80 7.87 -16.64 -6.03
C GLN A 80 7.30 -15.39 -5.33
N ALA A 81 7.14 -14.28 -6.05
CA ALA A 81 6.56 -13.05 -5.52
C ALA A 81 5.34 -12.63 -6.35
N LEU A 82 4.44 -11.90 -5.71
CA LEU A 82 3.34 -11.19 -6.36
C LEU A 82 3.72 -9.71 -6.41
N ARG A 83 3.62 -9.10 -7.59
CA ARG A 83 3.79 -7.66 -7.76
C ARG A 83 2.43 -7.02 -7.98
N PHE A 84 2.12 -6.00 -7.20
CA PHE A 84 0.89 -5.22 -7.32
C PHE A 84 1.22 -3.78 -7.69
N GLY A 85 0.48 -3.24 -8.66
CA GLY A 85 0.44 -1.81 -8.96
C GLY A 85 -0.77 -1.19 -8.27
N LEU A 86 -0.54 -0.15 -7.47
CA LEU A 86 -1.56 0.58 -6.73
C LEU A 86 -1.62 2.03 -7.18
N GLU A 87 -2.82 2.59 -7.20
CA GLU A 87 -3.09 4.01 -7.42
C GLU A 87 -3.66 4.63 -6.15
N PHE A 88 -3.04 5.70 -5.64
CA PHE A 88 -3.50 6.35 -4.42
C PHE A 88 -4.91 6.93 -4.59
N VAL A 89 -5.72 6.83 -3.53
CA VAL A 89 -7.10 7.31 -3.51
C VAL A 89 -7.26 8.32 -2.38
N ASN A 90 -7.65 9.55 -2.72
CA ASN A 90 -7.99 10.60 -1.76
C ASN A 90 -6.88 10.89 -0.73
N ASN A 91 -5.63 11.04 -1.19
CA ASN A 91 -4.55 11.50 -0.32
C ASN A 91 -4.90 12.86 0.33
N SER A 92 -4.68 12.97 1.63
CA SER A 92 -4.69 14.25 2.33
C SER A 92 -3.48 15.10 1.89
N PRO A 93 -3.54 16.43 2.07
CA PRO A 93 -2.41 17.31 1.76
C PRO A 93 -1.10 16.92 2.46
N LEU A 94 -1.19 16.40 3.69
CA LEU A 94 -0.02 15.91 4.43
C LEU A 94 0.57 14.65 3.79
N GLN A 95 -0.26 13.68 3.43
CA GLN A 95 0.18 12.45 2.75
C GLN A 95 0.81 12.77 1.39
N GLN A 96 0.19 13.66 0.61
CA GLN A 96 0.74 14.06 -0.68
C GLN A 96 2.10 14.75 -0.51
N LYS A 97 2.24 15.64 0.48
CA LYS A 97 3.52 16.28 0.79
C LYS A 97 4.61 15.26 1.15
N ILE A 98 4.28 14.23 1.92
CA ILE A 98 5.25 13.18 2.28
C ILE A 98 5.73 12.42 1.03
N ILE A 99 4.82 12.12 0.09
CA ILE A 99 5.17 11.48 -1.18
C ILE A 99 6.05 12.42 -2.02
N ASP A 100 5.68 13.69 -2.14
CA ASP A 100 6.43 14.67 -2.91
C ASP A 100 7.85 14.88 -2.35
N ASP A 101 7.98 15.05 -1.03
CA ASP A 101 9.28 15.15 -0.35
C ASP A 101 10.15 13.92 -0.68
N TYR A 102 9.58 12.71 -0.61
CA TYR A 102 10.32 11.47 -0.89
C TYR A 102 10.79 11.38 -2.34
N ILE A 103 9.95 11.78 -3.30
CA ILE A 103 10.30 11.78 -4.72
C ILE A 103 11.42 12.79 -5.01
N VAL A 104 11.33 13.99 -4.43
CA VAL A 104 12.37 15.02 -4.57
C VAL A 104 13.70 14.56 -3.98
N ASP A 105 13.68 13.85 -2.84
CA ASP A 105 14.90 13.30 -2.23
C ASP A 105 15.55 12.17 -3.07
N MET A 106 14.84 11.59 -4.04
CA MET A 106 15.34 10.54 -4.94
C MET A 106 15.86 11.05 -6.29
N GLU A 107 15.51 12.28 -6.69
CA GLU A 107 15.99 12.96 -7.90
C GLU A 107 17.33 13.67 -7.65
#